data_AF-A0A848E9K9-F1
#
_entry.id   AF-A0A848E9K9-F1
#
_cell.length_a   1.000
_cell.length_b   1.000
_cell.length_c   1.000
_cell.angle_alpha   90.00
_cell.angle_beta   90.00
_cell.angle_gamma   90.00
#
_symmetry.space_group_name_H-M   'P 1'
#
loop_
_entity.id
_entity.type
_entity.pdbx_description
1 polymer ?
#
loop_
_entity_poly.entity_id
_entity_poly.type
_entity_poly.pdbx_seq_one_letter_code
_entity_poly.pdbx_strand_id
1 'polypeptide(L)'
;MTRRLLALLLLAAQPAAAQQPGTTDWRTAAPLLPLDGPTRMVRQPVTIGGEAWGPWRRVCREQTLRPGRPPQRDCLAVTEARPEGDGVRLTLRHEPTGLLIAAQRGVDGRIGTFEAVRADGTAPPEDARRAALLSAWREQFATLSLEGRRIAPNDQFPLPVEGSPRGGICRPDSTGMIGGRPVLVARCAVELAGRLRGGESDARVAIFARVAIDVATGMVSAQGYATRIETFAANGRSNGVVVTPSRVVLE
;
A
#
# COMPACT_ATOMS: atom_id res chain seq x y z
N MET A 1 -2.90 52.64 -43.98
CA MET A 1 -1.89 51.89 -43.20
C MET A 1 -2.37 51.87 -41.75
N THR A 2 -3.14 50.85 -41.39
CA THR A 2 -3.96 50.83 -40.17
C THR A 2 -3.48 49.71 -39.25
N ARG A 3 -3.21 50.07 -38.00
CA ARG A 3 -2.56 49.26 -36.96
C ARG A 3 -3.53 48.28 -36.29
N ARG A 4 -3.05 47.05 -36.08
CA ARG A 4 -3.21 46.09 -34.95
C ARG A 4 -4.57 46.00 -34.22
N LEU A 5 -5.14 44.78 -34.22
CA LEU A 5 -5.97 44.20 -33.15
C LEU A 5 -5.69 42.68 -33.12
N LEU A 6 -4.83 42.23 -32.21
CA LEU A 6 -5.16 41.43 -31.01
C LEU A 6 -5.90 40.11 -31.30
N ALA A 7 -5.13 39.04 -31.48
CA ALA A 7 -5.63 37.67 -31.43
C ALA A 7 -5.81 37.26 -29.96
N LEU A 8 -7.06 37.04 -29.54
CA LEU A 8 -7.38 36.39 -28.26
C LEU A 8 -7.07 34.90 -28.38
N LEU A 9 -5.99 34.47 -27.71
CA LEU A 9 -5.75 33.07 -27.33
C LEU A 9 -6.73 32.71 -26.21
N LEU A 10 -7.87 32.13 -26.58
CA LEU A 10 -8.70 31.36 -25.67
C LEU A 10 -7.93 30.08 -25.30
N LEU A 11 -7.24 30.11 -24.16
CA LEU A 11 -6.85 28.88 -23.46
C LEU A 11 -8.14 28.15 -23.08
N ALA A 12 -8.47 27.12 -23.85
CA ALA A 12 -9.44 26.11 -23.43
C ALA A 12 -8.90 25.45 -22.16
N ALA A 13 -9.45 25.85 -21.01
CA ALA A 13 -9.33 25.09 -19.78
C ALA A 13 -9.94 23.72 -20.07
N GLN A 14 -9.11 22.67 -20.13
CA GLN A 14 -9.62 21.32 -20.28
C GLN A 14 -10.49 21.02 -19.05
N PRO A 15 -11.76 20.62 -19.22
CA PRO A 15 -12.57 20.20 -18.10
C PRO A 15 -11.92 18.97 -17.47
N ALA A 16 -11.88 18.95 -16.14
CA ALA A 16 -11.53 17.75 -15.38
C ALA A 16 -12.40 16.60 -15.89
N ALA A 17 -11.79 15.63 -16.56
CA ALA A 17 -12.51 14.52 -17.15
C ALA A 17 -13.15 13.68 -16.03
N ALA A 18 -14.46 13.87 -15.82
CA ALA A 18 -15.30 12.83 -15.27
C ALA A 18 -15.19 11.64 -16.22
N GLN A 19 -14.45 10.61 -15.82
CA GLN A 19 -14.27 9.41 -16.64
C GLN A 19 -15.62 8.75 -16.85
N GLN A 20 -16.02 8.62 -18.12
CA GLN A 20 -17.23 7.90 -18.52
C GLN A 20 -17.27 6.51 -17.86
N PRO A 21 -18.45 6.04 -17.42
CA PRO A 21 -18.59 4.68 -16.95
C PRO A 21 -18.39 3.73 -18.15
N GLY A 22 -17.24 3.05 -18.23
CA GLY A 22 -17.14 1.79 -18.97
C GLY A 22 -16.01 1.53 -19.96
N THR A 23 -14.99 2.39 -20.16
CA THR A 23 -14.05 2.16 -21.30
C THR A 23 -12.55 2.13 -21.01
N THR A 24 -12.09 2.39 -19.78
CA THR A 24 -10.68 2.22 -19.42
C THR A 24 -10.54 1.23 -18.27
N ASP A 25 -9.74 0.18 -18.46
CA ASP A 25 -9.37 -0.74 -17.37
C ASP A 25 -8.62 0.05 -16.30
N TRP A 26 -9.32 0.45 -15.24
CA TRP A 26 -8.81 1.28 -14.16
C TRP A 26 -7.61 0.64 -13.43
N ARG A 27 -7.42 -0.68 -13.58
CA ARG A 27 -6.24 -1.41 -13.09
C ARG A 27 -4.94 -0.89 -13.71
N THR A 28 -5.01 -0.23 -14.87
CA THR A 28 -3.86 0.44 -15.50
C THR A 28 -3.42 1.69 -14.72
N ALA A 29 -4.27 2.27 -13.87
CA ALA A 29 -3.92 3.41 -13.02
C ALA A 29 -3.02 3.03 -11.83
N ALA A 30 -2.93 1.74 -11.47
CA ALA A 30 -2.05 1.30 -10.40
C ALA A 30 -0.58 1.55 -10.80
N PRO A 31 0.22 2.27 -9.99
CA PRO A 31 1.60 2.59 -10.34
C PRO A 31 2.46 1.35 -10.64
N LEU A 32 3.46 1.53 -11.50
CA LEU A 32 4.49 0.52 -11.73
C LEU A 32 5.41 0.39 -10.50
N LEU A 33 5.99 -0.79 -10.33
CA LEU A 33 6.96 -1.08 -9.27
C LEU A 33 8.35 -0.53 -9.65
N PRO A 34 9.13 0.00 -8.69
CA PRO A 34 10.46 0.55 -8.94
C PRO A 34 11.51 -0.58 -9.02
N LEU A 35 11.43 -1.40 -10.06
CA LEU A 35 12.34 -2.54 -10.25
C LEU A 35 13.67 -2.09 -10.84
N ASP A 36 14.77 -2.70 -10.40
CA ASP A 36 16.13 -2.37 -10.87
C ASP A 36 16.38 -2.80 -12.34
N GLY A 37 15.50 -3.62 -12.91
CA GLY A 37 15.69 -4.19 -14.24
C GLY A 37 14.51 -5.06 -14.71
N PRO A 38 14.70 -5.80 -15.81
CA PRO A 38 13.65 -6.64 -16.38
C PRO A 38 13.27 -7.77 -15.44
N THR A 39 11.99 -8.14 -15.46
CA THR A 39 11.49 -9.29 -14.69
C THR A 39 11.55 -10.57 -15.50
N ARG A 40 11.45 -11.70 -14.80
CA ARG A 40 11.36 -13.05 -15.38
C ARG A 40 10.10 -13.73 -14.87
N MET A 41 9.29 -14.30 -15.77
CA MET A 41 8.10 -15.05 -15.35
C MET A 41 8.45 -16.15 -14.35
N VAL A 42 7.60 -16.33 -13.34
CA VAL A 42 7.76 -17.40 -12.35
C VAL A 42 7.52 -18.74 -13.04
N ARG A 43 8.54 -19.60 -13.11
CA ARG A 43 8.45 -20.96 -13.68
C ARG A 43 8.67 -22.06 -12.65
N GLN A 44 9.17 -21.69 -11.48
CA GLN A 44 9.46 -22.60 -10.37
C GLN A 44 8.90 -22.00 -9.09
N PRO A 45 8.55 -22.82 -8.08
CA PRO A 45 8.11 -22.28 -6.80
C PRO A 45 9.15 -21.36 -6.15
N VAL A 46 8.68 -20.25 -5.57
CA VAL A 46 9.49 -19.28 -4.82
C VAL A 46 9.14 -19.42 -3.35
N THR A 47 10.15 -19.64 -2.50
CA THR A 47 9.97 -19.57 -1.05
C THR A 47 10.21 -18.13 -0.60
N ILE A 48 9.25 -17.55 0.10
CA ILE A 48 9.39 -16.25 0.76
C ILE A 48 9.51 -16.42 2.27
N GLY A 49 10.22 -15.51 2.92
CA GLY A 49 10.44 -15.54 4.36
C GLY A 49 11.64 -16.42 4.77
N GLY A 50 11.94 -16.41 6.06
CA GLY A 50 13.15 -17.00 6.64
C GLY A 50 14.05 -15.98 7.34
N GLU A 51 13.90 -14.70 7.01
CA GLU A 51 14.50 -13.58 7.73
C GLU A 51 13.42 -12.72 8.40
N ALA A 52 13.64 -12.34 9.66
CA ALA A 52 12.71 -11.51 10.42
C ALA A 52 12.67 -10.06 9.94
N TRP A 53 13.79 -9.52 9.44
CA TRP A 53 13.90 -8.16 8.93
C TRP A 53 15.01 -8.05 7.88
N GLY A 54 14.94 -7.03 7.04
CA GLY A 54 15.92 -6.73 6.00
C GLY A 54 16.70 -5.44 6.29
N PRO A 55 17.43 -4.90 5.30
CA PRO A 55 18.26 -3.71 5.49
C PRO A 55 17.48 -2.38 5.49
N TRP A 56 16.15 -2.43 5.47
CA TRP A 56 15.30 -1.24 5.33
C TRP A 56 15.44 -0.31 6.51
N ARG A 57 15.57 0.97 6.19
CA ARG A 57 15.67 2.09 7.11
C ARG A 57 14.35 2.85 7.23
N ARG A 58 13.44 2.74 6.26
CA ARG A 58 12.14 3.41 6.27
C ARG A 58 11.03 2.56 5.68
N VAL A 59 9.81 2.80 6.17
CA VAL A 59 8.55 2.32 5.59
C VAL A 59 7.73 3.55 5.23
N CYS A 60 7.50 3.80 3.95
CA CYS A 60 6.79 4.98 3.47
C CYS A 60 5.53 4.59 2.71
N ARG A 61 4.43 5.31 2.97
CA ARG A 61 3.18 5.22 2.20
C ARG A 61 2.90 6.57 1.53
N GLU A 62 2.45 6.52 0.28
CA GLU A 62 2.02 7.67 -0.50
C GLU A 62 0.56 7.47 -0.91
N GLN A 63 -0.32 8.39 -0.51
CA GLN A 63 -1.74 8.30 -0.82
C GLN A 63 -2.25 9.57 -1.50
N THR A 64 -2.93 9.40 -2.63
CA THR A 64 -3.70 10.48 -3.27
C THR A 64 -5.07 10.58 -2.62
N LEU A 65 -5.22 11.50 -1.68
CA LEU A 65 -6.48 11.72 -0.96
C LEU A 65 -7.46 12.65 -1.71
N ARG A 66 -6.97 13.43 -2.69
CA ARG A 66 -7.77 14.36 -3.49
C ARG A 66 -7.28 14.40 -4.94
N PRO A 67 -8.17 14.33 -5.94
CA PRO A 67 -7.80 14.53 -7.33
C PRO A 67 -7.09 15.88 -7.55
N GLY A 68 -6.02 15.89 -8.35
CA GLY A 68 -5.28 17.11 -8.71
C GLY A 68 -4.34 17.67 -7.63
N ARG A 69 -4.22 17.02 -6.46
CA ARG A 69 -3.21 17.37 -5.44
C ARG A 69 -2.07 16.34 -5.44
N PRO A 70 -0.84 16.76 -5.10
CA PRO A 70 0.26 15.83 -4.88
C PRO A 70 -0.12 14.76 -3.83
N PRO A 71 0.33 13.50 -3.99
CA PRO A 71 0.16 12.47 -2.97
C PRO A 71 0.77 12.91 -1.64
N GLN A 72 0.10 12.61 -0.54
CA GLN A 72 0.67 12.79 0.79
C GLN A 72 1.57 11.61 1.09
N ARG A 73 2.83 11.90 1.43
CA ARG A 73 3.81 10.90 1.87
C ARG A 73 3.89 10.89 3.40
N ASP A 74 3.86 9.69 3.95
CA ASP A 74 3.89 9.43 5.38
C ASP A 74 4.84 8.25 5.67
N CYS A 75 5.76 8.39 6.62
CA CYS A 75 6.88 7.48 6.80
C CYS A 75 7.17 7.13 8.26
N LEU A 76 7.57 5.87 8.47
CA LEU A 76 8.20 5.38 9.68
C LEU A 76 9.69 5.13 9.42
N ALA A 77 10.57 5.79 10.17
CA ALA A 77 12.00 5.53 10.14
C ALA A 77 12.38 4.45 11.16
N VAL A 78 13.16 3.46 10.76
CA VAL A 78 13.75 2.46 11.63
C VAL A 78 14.92 3.10 12.36
N THR A 79 14.74 3.40 13.65
CA THR A 79 15.80 3.96 14.50
C THR A 79 16.64 2.86 15.14
N GLU A 80 16.06 1.67 15.34
CA GLU A 80 16.75 0.51 15.88
C GLU A 80 16.13 -0.76 15.30
N ALA A 81 16.98 -1.75 15.03
CA ALA A 81 16.57 -3.12 14.70
C ALA A 81 17.52 -4.06 15.44
N ARG A 82 17.00 -4.82 16.40
CA ARG A 82 17.80 -5.73 17.22
C ARG A 82 17.18 -7.13 17.24
N PRO A 83 17.99 -8.20 17.25
CA PRO A 83 17.48 -9.55 17.46
C PRO A 83 16.73 -9.64 18.78
N GLU A 84 15.57 -10.30 18.77
CA GLU A 84 14.79 -10.59 19.97
C GLU A 84 14.03 -11.90 19.79
N GLY A 85 14.40 -12.92 20.58
CA GLY A 85 13.86 -14.27 20.42
C GLY A 85 14.20 -14.84 19.04
N ASP A 86 13.19 -15.38 18.36
CA ASP A 86 13.23 -15.86 16.98
C ASP A 86 12.91 -14.76 15.95
N GLY A 87 12.95 -13.49 16.36
CA GLY A 87 12.56 -12.36 15.53
C GLY A 87 13.48 -11.15 15.66
N VAL A 88 12.97 -10.01 15.20
CA VAL A 88 13.60 -8.70 15.34
C VAL A 88 12.62 -7.76 16.01
N ARG A 89 13.10 -7.07 17.04
CA ARG A 89 12.43 -5.89 17.59
C ARG A 89 12.93 -4.65 16.86
N LEU A 90 11.96 -3.90 16.33
CA LEU A 90 12.14 -2.64 15.65
C LEU A 90 11.68 -1.51 16.56
N THR A 91 12.47 -0.45 16.61
CA THR A 91 12.00 0.85 17.07
C THR A 91 11.79 1.72 15.84
N LEU A 92 10.55 2.15 15.62
CA LEU A 92 10.11 2.92 14.48
C LEU A 92 9.73 4.33 14.93
N ARG A 93 10.18 5.36 14.22
CA ARG A 93 9.81 6.76 14.47
C ARG A 93 8.94 7.27 13.33
N HIS A 94 7.72 7.68 13.66
CA HIS A 94 6.85 8.37 12.74
C HIS A 94 7.39 9.77 12.44
N GLU A 95 7.88 9.98 11.22
CA GLU A 95 8.60 11.20 10.86
C GLU A 95 7.79 12.48 11.08
N PRO A 96 6.49 12.55 10.73
CA PRO A 96 5.71 13.79 10.89
C PRO A 96 5.46 14.20 12.35
N THR A 97 5.43 13.25 13.28
CA THR A 97 5.01 13.52 14.68
C THR A 97 6.09 13.23 15.72
N GLY A 98 7.15 12.52 15.35
CA GLY A 98 8.16 12.03 16.28
C GLY A 98 7.72 10.84 17.15
N LEU A 99 6.47 10.35 17.01
CA LEU A 99 5.97 9.18 17.75
C LEU A 99 6.91 7.98 17.56
N LEU A 100 7.32 7.37 18.67
CA LEU A 100 8.05 6.10 18.66
C LEU A 100 7.08 4.94 18.80
N ILE A 101 7.32 3.90 18.02
CA ILE A 101 6.55 2.66 17.97
C ILE A 101 7.52 1.50 18.11
N ALA A 102 7.32 0.66 19.12
CA ALA A 102 7.99 -0.63 19.23
C ALA A 102 7.20 -1.66 18.44
N ALA A 103 7.84 -2.32 17.49
CA ALA A 103 7.26 -3.41 16.71
C ALA A 103 8.13 -4.67 16.84
N GLN A 104 7.52 -5.84 16.87
CA GLN A 104 8.24 -7.12 16.81
C GLN A 104 7.77 -7.89 15.59
N ARG A 105 8.72 -8.42 14.81
CA ARG A 105 8.45 -9.29 13.68
C ARG A 105 9.23 -10.60 13.82
N GLY A 106 8.55 -11.74 13.77
CA GLY A 106 9.17 -13.06 13.76
C GLY A 106 9.78 -13.42 12.41
N VAL A 107 10.67 -14.42 12.39
CA VAL A 107 11.17 -15.03 11.13
C VAL A 107 10.06 -15.66 10.29
N ASP A 108 8.97 -16.07 10.94
CA ASP A 108 7.76 -16.59 10.29
C ASP A 108 6.92 -15.48 9.62
N GLY A 109 7.27 -14.21 9.84
CA GLY A 109 6.60 -13.04 9.29
C GLY A 109 5.41 -12.54 10.13
N ARG A 110 5.14 -13.14 11.30
CA ARG A 110 4.10 -12.63 12.20
C ARG A 110 4.55 -11.39 12.93
N ILE A 111 3.58 -10.50 13.16
CA ILE A 111 3.78 -9.30 13.96
C ILE A 111 3.30 -9.61 15.37
N GLY A 112 4.21 -9.50 16.33
CA GLY A 112 3.93 -9.63 17.77
C GLY A 112 3.51 -8.28 18.36
N THR A 113 4.42 -7.67 19.13
CA THR A 113 4.23 -6.33 19.67
C THR A 113 4.08 -5.28 18.56
N PHE A 114 3.17 -4.32 18.74
CA PHE A 114 3.10 -3.09 17.93
C PHE A 114 2.50 -1.95 18.76
N GLU A 115 3.30 -1.22 19.51
CA GLU A 115 2.81 -0.27 20.51
C GLU A 115 3.57 1.05 20.52
N ALA A 116 2.88 2.11 20.91
CA ALA A 116 3.51 3.40 21.11
C ALA A 116 4.40 3.36 22.37
N VAL A 117 5.61 3.89 22.28
CA VAL A 117 6.57 3.94 23.39
C VAL A 117 7.15 5.35 23.55
N ARG A 118 7.64 5.67 24.74
CA ARG A 118 8.50 6.83 24.98
C ARG A 118 9.98 6.45 24.76
N ALA A 119 10.85 7.44 24.77
CA ALA A 119 12.30 7.24 24.61
C ALA A 119 12.92 6.38 25.73
N ASP A 120 12.32 6.38 26.93
CA ASP A 120 12.69 5.53 28.06
C ASP A 120 12.07 4.12 28.00
N GLY A 121 11.34 3.78 26.93
CA GLY A 121 10.67 2.49 26.74
C GLY A 121 9.30 2.37 27.45
N THR A 122 8.84 3.40 28.15
CA THR A 122 7.54 3.35 28.86
C THR A 122 6.35 3.66 27.95
N ALA A 123 5.15 3.20 28.33
CA ALA A 123 3.92 3.49 27.60
C ALA A 123 3.50 4.97 27.75
N PRO A 124 3.23 5.71 26.66
CA PRO A 124 2.74 7.10 26.72
C PRO A 124 1.30 7.18 27.28
N PRO A 125 0.87 8.32 27.84
CA PRO A 125 -0.48 8.47 28.42
C PRO A 125 -1.51 8.43 27.31
N GLU A 126 -2.66 7.79 27.49
CA GLU A 126 -3.69 7.60 26.47
C GLU A 126 -4.01 8.87 25.65
N ASP A 127 -4.07 8.71 24.33
CA ASP A 127 -4.42 9.78 23.40
C ASP A 127 -5.10 9.16 22.17
N ALA A 128 -6.30 9.66 21.84
CA ALA A 128 -7.13 9.10 20.78
C ALA A 128 -6.51 9.27 19.37
N ARG A 129 -5.79 10.37 19.11
CA ARG A 129 -5.13 10.59 17.82
C ARG A 129 -3.96 9.65 17.64
N ARG A 130 -3.17 9.44 18.69
CA ARG A 130 -2.07 8.47 18.70
C ARG A 130 -2.60 7.04 18.53
N ALA A 131 -3.70 6.69 19.20
CA ALA A 131 -4.33 5.39 19.05
C ALA A 131 -4.79 5.15 17.59
N ALA A 132 -5.44 6.14 16.97
CA ALA A 132 -5.85 6.05 15.56
C ALA A 132 -4.66 5.91 14.61
N LEU A 133 -3.59 6.69 14.83
CA LEU A 133 -2.36 6.60 14.04
C LEU A 133 -1.67 5.24 14.20
N LEU A 134 -1.62 4.72 15.43
CA LEU A 134 -1.03 3.41 15.74
C LEU A 134 -1.81 2.29 15.07
N SER A 135 -3.15 2.35 15.07
CA SER A 135 -4.00 1.41 14.34
C SER A 135 -3.65 1.43 12.86
N ALA A 136 -3.70 2.61 12.22
CA ALA A 136 -3.42 2.78 10.79
C ALA A 136 -2.05 2.23 10.36
N TRP A 137 -1.03 2.37 11.20
CA TRP A 137 0.31 1.83 10.92
C TRP A 137 0.43 0.34 11.22
N ARG A 138 -0.24 -0.18 12.26
CA ARG A 138 -0.30 -1.62 12.56
C ARG A 138 -0.94 -2.37 11.40
N GLU A 139 -2.03 -1.84 10.87
CA GLU A 139 -2.81 -2.40 9.78
C GLU A 139 -2.01 -2.39 8.47
N GLN A 140 -1.29 -1.29 8.23
CA GLN A 140 -0.32 -1.22 7.14
C GLN A 140 0.76 -2.29 7.30
N PHE A 141 1.36 -2.44 8.48
CA PHE A 141 2.38 -3.46 8.74
C PHE A 141 1.86 -4.88 8.50
N ALA A 142 0.64 -5.19 8.93
CA ALA A 142 0.00 -6.48 8.66
C ALA A 142 -0.17 -6.76 7.15
N THR A 143 -0.48 -5.72 6.36
CA THR A 143 -0.57 -5.83 4.90
C THR A 143 0.81 -6.02 4.25
N LEU A 144 1.88 -5.47 4.85
CA LEU A 144 3.23 -5.57 4.33
C LEU A 144 3.99 -6.81 4.79
N SER A 145 3.54 -7.48 5.84
CA SER A 145 4.26 -8.60 6.47
C SER A 145 3.60 -9.93 6.13
N LEU A 146 4.07 -10.58 5.06
CA LEU A 146 3.56 -11.91 4.71
C LEU A 146 4.23 -12.98 5.59
N GLU A 147 3.43 -13.98 5.96
CA GLU A 147 3.96 -15.18 6.60
C GLU A 147 4.81 -16.01 5.62
N GLY A 148 5.87 -16.62 6.15
CA GLY A 148 6.79 -17.44 5.38
C GLY A 148 6.09 -18.61 4.70
N ARG A 149 6.31 -18.77 3.39
CA ARG A 149 5.64 -19.81 2.59
C ARG A 149 6.31 -20.07 1.25
N ARG A 150 5.96 -21.20 0.65
CA ARG A 150 6.30 -21.55 -0.74
C ARG A 150 5.13 -21.19 -1.66
N ILE A 151 5.43 -20.52 -2.78
CA ILE A 151 4.44 -20.03 -3.76
C ILE A 151 4.79 -20.61 -5.13
N ALA A 152 3.94 -21.48 -5.67
CA ALA A 152 4.09 -22.04 -7.01
C ALA A 152 3.58 -21.08 -8.11
N PRO A 153 3.99 -21.24 -9.39
CA PRO A 153 3.67 -20.30 -10.47
C PRO A 153 2.19 -19.98 -10.71
N ASN A 154 1.27 -20.90 -10.36
CA ASN A 154 -0.17 -20.73 -10.57
C ASN A 154 -0.95 -20.63 -9.26
N ASP A 155 -0.24 -20.51 -8.13
CA ASP A 155 -0.87 -20.43 -6.82
C ASP A 155 -1.65 -19.14 -6.66
N GLN A 156 -2.65 -19.21 -5.79
CA GLN A 156 -3.28 -18.05 -5.21
C GLN A 156 -2.88 -18.00 -3.73
N PHE A 157 -2.52 -16.81 -3.26
CA PHE A 157 -2.20 -16.61 -1.87
C PHE A 157 -2.87 -15.36 -1.32
N PRO A 158 -3.30 -15.38 -0.04
CA PRO A 158 -3.88 -14.23 0.60
C PRO A 158 -2.83 -13.14 0.81
N LEU A 159 -3.24 -11.90 0.57
CA LEU A 159 -2.62 -10.70 1.12
C LEU A 159 -3.53 -10.22 2.27
N PRO A 160 -3.04 -10.16 3.51
CA PRO A 160 -3.81 -9.55 4.58
C PRO A 160 -4.19 -8.13 4.19
N VAL A 161 -5.47 -7.78 4.32
CA VAL A 161 -5.97 -6.43 4.11
C VAL A 161 -6.94 -6.14 5.24
N GLU A 162 -6.66 -5.09 5.98
CA GLU A 162 -7.52 -4.68 7.09
C GLU A 162 -8.91 -4.24 6.59
N GLY A 163 -9.94 -4.53 7.39
CA GLY A 163 -11.34 -4.36 6.99
C GLY A 163 -11.84 -5.42 6.01
N SER A 164 -10.97 -6.30 5.51
CA SER A 164 -11.32 -7.44 4.68
C SER A 164 -11.14 -8.77 5.44
N PRO A 165 -12.22 -9.43 5.88
CA PRO A 165 -12.11 -10.78 6.48
C PRO A 165 -11.47 -11.80 5.53
N ARG A 166 -11.58 -11.57 4.22
CA ARG A 166 -11.03 -12.43 3.17
C ARG A 166 -9.65 -11.96 2.67
N GLY A 167 -9.16 -10.80 3.12
CA GLY A 167 -7.98 -10.15 2.57
C GLY A 167 -8.12 -9.79 1.09
N GLY A 168 -6.98 -9.66 0.41
CA GLY A 168 -6.85 -9.68 -1.04
C GLY A 168 -6.36 -11.04 -1.54
N ILE A 169 -6.61 -11.36 -2.80
CA ILE A 169 -6.06 -12.56 -3.45
C ILE A 169 -4.99 -12.16 -4.43
N CYS A 170 -3.79 -12.68 -4.22
CA CYS A 170 -2.63 -12.46 -5.08
C CYS A 170 -2.35 -13.67 -5.96
N ARG A 171 -1.82 -13.40 -7.16
CA ARG A 171 -1.19 -14.40 -8.04
C ARG A 171 0.24 -13.98 -8.34
N PRO A 172 1.22 -14.89 -8.26
CA PRO A 172 2.58 -14.59 -8.67
C PRO A 172 2.61 -14.30 -10.17
N ASP A 173 3.49 -13.40 -10.57
CA ASP A 173 3.61 -12.94 -11.95
C ASP A 173 5.04 -13.14 -12.46
N SER A 174 6.00 -12.56 -11.75
CA SER A 174 7.40 -12.59 -12.14
C SER A 174 8.33 -12.43 -10.94
N THR A 175 9.62 -12.68 -11.14
CA THR A 175 10.70 -12.34 -10.19
C THR A 175 11.50 -11.16 -10.74
N GLY A 176 11.99 -10.32 -9.85
CA GLY A 176 12.83 -9.16 -10.19
C GLY A 176 13.78 -8.79 -9.06
N MET A 177 14.28 -7.56 -9.10
CA MET A 177 15.16 -6.99 -8.09
C MET A 177 14.68 -5.59 -7.69
N ILE A 178 14.83 -5.23 -6.41
CA ILE A 178 14.69 -3.87 -5.90
C ILE A 178 15.86 -3.60 -4.95
N GLY A 179 16.64 -2.55 -5.23
CA GLY A 179 17.82 -2.22 -4.41
C GLY A 179 18.82 -3.38 -4.31
N GLY A 180 18.96 -4.19 -5.37
CA GLY A 180 19.81 -5.37 -5.38
C GLY A 180 19.27 -6.57 -4.61
N ARG A 181 18.02 -6.54 -4.11
CA ARG A 181 17.38 -7.65 -3.40
C ARG A 181 16.38 -8.42 -4.27
N PRO A 182 16.38 -9.75 -4.25
CA PRO A 182 15.40 -10.55 -4.98
C PRO A 182 13.98 -10.30 -4.49
N VAL A 183 13.06 -10.07 -5.43
CA VAL A 183 11.64 -9.91 -5.14
C VAL A 183 10.77 -10.84 -5.98
N LEU A 184 9.69 -11.33 -5.38
CA LEU A 184 8.55 -11.91 -6.08
C LEU A 184 7.55 -10.80 -6.40
N VAL A 185 7.28 -10.59 -7.68
CA VAL A 185 6.22 -9.69 -8.16
C VAL A 185 4.91 -10.47 -8.24
N ALA A 186 3.86 -9.92 -7.64
CA ALA A 186 2.52 -10.49 -7.70
C ALA A 186 1.46 -9.42 -8.03
N ARG A 187 0.36 -9.89 -8.60
CA ARG A 187 -0.85 -9.09 -8.88
C ARG A 187 -1.92 -9.49 -7.90
N CYS A 188 -2.45 -8.52 -7.17
CA CYS A 188 -3.45 -8.74 -6.12
C CYS A 188 -4.74 -7.99 -6.45
N ALA A 189 -5.86 -8.62 -6.15
CA ALA A 189 -7.18 -8.03 -6.23
C ALA A 189 -7.88 -8.10 -4.87
N VAL A 190 -8.55 -7.01 -4.50
CA VAL A 190 -9.42 -6.93 -3.32
C VAL A 190 -10.78 -6.43 -3.79
N GLU A 191 -11.84 -7.07 -3.35
CA GLU A 191 -13.20 -6.57 -3.54
C GLU A 191 -13.85 -6.42 -2.17
N LEU A 192 -14.26 -5.20 -1.86
CA LEU A 192 -14.95 -4.80 -0.64
C LEU A 192 -16.31 -4.25 -1.04
N ALA A 193 -17.36 -4.72 -0.37
CA ALA A 193 -18.72 -4.21 -0.55
C ALA A 193 -19.25 -3.76 0.81
N GLY A 194 -19.86 -2.58 0.86
CA GLY A 194 -20.44 -2.03 2.09
C GLY A 194 -20.78 -0.54 1.99
N ARG A 195 -21.27 0.04 3.09
CA ARG A 195 -21.53 1.49 3.17
C ARG A 195 -20.24 2.24 3.49
N LEU A 196 -20.01 3.37 2.81
CA LEU A 196 -18.93 4.28 3.18
C LEU A 196 -19.26 4.96 4.51
N ARG A 197 -18.24 5.17 5.36
CA ARG A 197 -18.40 5.81 6.67
C ARG A 197 -18.97 7.22 6.49
N GLY A 198 -20.14 7.49 7.07
CA GLY A 198 -20.80 8.81 7.01
C GLY A 198 -21.68 9.06 5.78
N GLY A 199 -22.00 8.04 4.98
CA GLY A 199 -22.92 8.16 3.84
C GLY A 199 -24.14 7.23 3.93
N GLU A 200 -25.26 7.65 3.33
CA GLU A 200 -26.49 6.84 3.18
C GLU A 200 -26.39 5.84 2.01
N SER A 201 -25.41 5.99 1.13
CA SER A 201 -25.27 5.22 -0.10
C SER A 201 -24.36 4.00 0.06
N ASP A 202 -24.80 2.88 -0.50
CA ASP A 202 -23.95 1.71 -0.66
C ASP A 202 -22.79 2.02 -1.62
N ALA A 203 -21.64 1.42 -1.36
CA ALA A 203 -20.48 1.54 -2.21
C ALA A 203 -19.84 0.17 -2.49
N ARG A 204 -19.21 0.09 -3.64
CA ARG A 204 -18.29 -1.01 -3.99
C ARG A 204 -16.90 -0.42 -4.12
N VAL A 205 -15.97 -1.02 -3.42
CA VAL A 205 -14.56 -0.67 -3.45
C VAL A 205 -13.80 -1.85 -4.03
N ALA A 206 -13.12 -1.64 -5.14
CA ALA A 206 -12.25 -2.63 -5.76
C ALA A 206 -10.82 -2.10 -5.75
N ILE A 207 -9.86 -2.93 -5.35
CA ILE A 207 -8.43 -2.59 -5.34
C ILE A 207 -7.69 -3.55 -6.27
N PHE A 208 -6.81 -2.99 -7.08
CA PHE A 208 -5.86 -3.75 -7.88
C PHE A 208 -4.47 -3.27 -7.50
N ALA A 209 -3.62 -4.19 -7.06
CA ALA A 209 -2.27 -3.91 -6.63
C ALA A 209 -1.26 -4.74 -7.41
N ARG A 210 -0.14 -4.11 -7.73
CA ARG A 210 1.13 -4.78 -8.03
C ARG A 210 1.94 -4.72 -6.75
N VAL A 211 2.45 -5.85 -6.29
CA VAL A 211 3.31 -5.94 -5.10
C VAL A 211 4.64 -6.57 -5.49
N ALA A 212 5.73 -6.07 -4.93
CA ALA A 212 7.02 -6.70 -4.87
C ALA A 212 7.24 -7.18 -3.44
N ILE A 213 7.49 -8.48 -3.28
CA ILE A 213 7.69 -9.14 -1.99
C ILE A 213 9.17 -9.52 -1.93
N ASP A 214 9.90 -9.00 -0.94
CA ASP A 214 11.27 -9.42 -0.64
C ASP A 214 11.30 -10.92 -0.35
N VAL A 215 12.10 -11.65 -1.12
CA VAL A 215 12.13 -13.12 -1.03
C VAL A 215 12.65 -13.57 0.35
N ALA A 216 13.68 -12.92 0.88
CA ALA A 216 14.29 -13.39 2.12
C ALA A 216 13.38 -13.16 3.34
N THR A 217 12.68 -12.03 3.41
CA THR A 217 11.88 -11.71 4.60
C THR A 217 10.38 -11.95 4.45
N GLY A 218 9.85 -11.98 3.22
CA GLY A 218 8.40 -11.96 2.98
C GLY A 218 7.76 -10.57 3.14
N MET A 219 8.56 -9.52 3.34
CA MET A 219 8.05 -8.15 3.40
C MET A 219 7.69 -7.62 2.01
N VAL A 220 6.56 -6.93 1.88
CA VAL A 220 6.22 -6.17 0.67
C VAL A 220 7.12 -4.94 0.60
N SER A 221 8.17 -5.01 -0.24
CA SER A 221 9.18 -3.97 -0.41
C SER A 221 8.72 -2.82 -1.29
N ALA A 222 7.79 -3.09 -2.20
CA ALA A 222 7.10 -2.04 -2.94
C ALA A 222 5.69 -2.48 -3.31
N GLN A 223 4.77 -1.53 -3.32
CA GLN A 223 3.40 -1.72 -3.77
C GLN A 223 2.97 -0.51 -4.59
N GLY A 224 2.32 -0.76 -5.72
CA GLY A 224 1.56 0.22 -6.47
C GLY A 224 0.14 -0.27 -6.62
N TYR A 225 -0.84 0.46 -6.12
CA TYR A 225 -2.25 0.08 -6.25
C TYR A 225 -3.12 1.21 -6.77
N ALA A 226 -4.23 0.82 -7.37
CA ALA A 226 -5.35 1.69 -7.65
C ALA A 226 -6.55 1.21 -6.84
N THR A 227 -7.37 2.14 -6.41
CA THR A 227 -8.66 1.86 -5.77
C THR A 227 -9.75 2.46 -6.62
N ARG A 228 -10.70 1.65 -7.07
CA ARG A 228 -11.95 2.08 -7.69
C ARG A 228 -13.04 2.07 -6.64
N ILE A 229 -13.65 3.23 -6.39
CA ILE A 229 -14.80 3.39 -5.51
C ILE A 229 -16.00 3.75 -6.37
N GLU A 230 -17.06 2.96 -6.29
CA GLU A 230 -18.32 3.17 -6.99
C GLU A 230 -19.46 3.30 -5.99
N THR A 231 -20.24 4.37 -6.07
CA THR A 231 -21.36 4.65 -5.15
C THR A 231 -22.70 4.47 -5.84
N PHE A 232 -23.72 4.00 -5.10
CA PHE A 232 -25.03 3.65 -5.64
C PHE A 232 -26.15 4.49 -5.02
N ALA A 233 -27.07 4.98 -5.86
CA ALA A 233 -28.35 5.52 -5.40
C ALA A 233 -29.25 4.41 -4.83
N ALA A 234 -30.30 4.80 -4.11
CA ALA A 234 -31.33 3.88 -3.59
C ALA A 234 -32.02 3.06 -4.69
N ASN A 235 -32.01 3.54 -5.94
CA ASN A 235 -32.54 2.82 -7.12
C ASN A 235 -31.53 1.86 -7.77
N GLY A 236 -30.36 1.65 -7.17
CA GLY A 236 -29.31 0.77 -7.66
C GLY A 236 -28.45 1.32 -8.80
N ARG A 237 -28.69 2.56 -9.26
CA ARG A 237 -27.85 3.19 -10.30
C ARG A 237 -26.55 3.75 -9.69
N SER A 238 -25.44 3.56 -10.41
CA SER A 238 -24.15 4.15 -10.07
C SER A 238 -24.22 5.68 -10.21
N ASN A 239 -23.84 6.39 -9.15
CA ASN A 239 -23.86 7.86 -9.10
C ASN A 239 -22.46 8.47 -9.26
N GLY A 240 -21.40 7.66 -9.17
CA GLY A 240 -20.03 8.14 -9.31
C GLY A 240 -19.00 7.04 -9.20
N VAL A 241 -17.87 7.23 -9.90
CA VAL A 241 -16.69 6.38 -9.84
C VAL A 241 -15.46 7.24 -9.57
N VAL A 242 -14.67 6.87 -8.55
CA VAL A 242 -13.39 7.52 -8.24
C VAL A 242 -12.27 6.49 -8.33
N VAL A 243 -11.17 6.83 -9.00
CA VAL A 243 -9.96 6.00 -9.07
C VAL A 243 -8.80 6.73 -8.38
N THR A 244 -8.24 6.15 -7.32
CA THR A 244 -7.10 6.72 -6.59
C THR A 244 -5.87 5.81 -6.68
N PRO A 245 -4.75 6.28 -7.26
CA PRO A 245 -3.48 5.57 -7.20
C PRO A 245 -2.81 5.79 -5.83
N SER A 246 -2.01 4.83 -5.39
CA SER A 246 -1.24 4.93 -4.14
C SER A 246 -0.02 4.00 -4.19
N ARG A 247 0.97 4.27 -3.33
CA ARG A 247 2.22 3.52 -3.26
C ARG A 247 2.63 3.23 -1.82
N VAL A 248 3.34 2.13 -1.64
CA VAL A 248 4.08 1.83 -0.41
C VAL A 248 5.47 1.37 -0.80
N VAL A 249 6.51 1.80 -0.08
CA VAL A 249 7.90 1.46 -0.38
C VAL A 249 8.67 1.25 0.92
N LEU A 250 9.50 0.21 0.95
CA LEU A 250 10.56 0.05 1.94
C LEU A 250 11.86 0.62 1.36
N GLU A 251 12.47 1.56 2.08
CA GLU A 251 13.70 2.26 1.68
C GLU A 251 14.86 1.95 2.62
#